data_AF-A0A6G0YWP5-F1
#
_entry.id   AF-A0A6G0YWP5-F1
#
_cell.length_a   1.000
_cell.length_b   1.000
_cell.length_c   1.000
_cell.angle_alpha   90.00
_cell.angle_beta   90.00
_cell.angle_gamma   90.00
#
_symmetry.space_group_name_H-M   'P 1'
#
loop_
_entity.id
_entity.type
_entity.pdbx_description
1 polymer ?
#
loop_
_entity_poly.entity_id
_entity_poly.type
_entity_poly.pdbx_seq_one_letter_code
_entity_poly.pdbx_strand_id
1 'polypeptide(L)'
;MEQSFNHVEASFQLIISEYQKLNLCFNPKTVFADFEKAIHVAVNKVWPLARLRGCLFHLNPSLGLHNEYENEKPEIGKYSKTFFGLPILNPPDVNNAFTNGLVPILPQDYRVKCFADYILKN
;
A
#
# COMPACT_ATOMS: atom_id res chain seq x y z
N MET A 1 -21.19 1.63 -11.74
CA MET A 1 -20.56 1.66 -10.41
C MET A 1 -20.94 0.42 -9.60
N GLU A 2 -22.22 0.05 -9.48
CA GLU A 2 -22.64 -1.22 -8.84
C GLU A 2 -22.05 -2.47 -9.49
N GLN A 3 -21.98 -2.50 -10.82
CA GLN A 3 -21.49 -3.66 -11.58
C GLN A 3 -20.01 -4.01 -11.32
N SER A 4 -19.15 -3.03 -10.98
CA SER A 4 -17.74 -3.28 -10.68
C SER A 4 -17.54 -3.83 -9.27
N PHE A 5 -18.37 -3.44 -8.30
CA PHE A 5 -18.35 -4.01 -6.94
C PHE A 5 -18.67 -5.50 -6.95
N ASN A 6 -19.67 -5.89 -7.76
CA ASN A 6 -20.12 -7.27 -7.85
C ASN A 6 -19.06 -8.22 -8.45
N HIS A 7 -18.21 -7.73 -9.35
CA HIS A 7 -17.15 -8.55 -9.94
C HIS A 7 -16.05 -8.89 -8.94
N VAL A 8 -15.56 -7.91 -8.17
CA VAL A 8 -14.49 -8.13 -7.19
C VAL A 8 -14.96 -9.06 -6.07
N GLU A 9 -16.18 -8.85 -5.59
CA GLU A 9 -16.80 -9.76 -4.62
C GLU A 9 -16.90 -11.18 -5.18
N ALA A 10 -17.37 -11.35 -6.41
CA ALA A 10 -17.44 -12.66 -7.05
C ALA A 10 -16.04 -13.31 -7.17
N SER A 11 -15.00 -12.54 -7.48
CA SER A 11 -13.62 -13.04 -7.49
C SER A 11 -13.18 -13.55 -6.11
N PHE A 12 -13.52 -12.86 -5.02
CA PHE A 12 -13.22 -13.33 -3.68
C PHE A 12 -14.01 -14.59 -3.29
N GLN A 13 -15.27 -14.69 -3.70
CA GLN A 13 -16.07 -15.91 -3.50
C GLN A 13 -15.48 -17.10 -4.26
N LEU A 14 -14.93 -16.89 -5.46
CA LEU A 14 -14.22 -17.94 -6.19
C LEU A 14 -13.02 -18.46 -5.39
N ILE A 15 -12.20 -17.57 -4.81
CA ILE A 15 -11.07 -17.98 -3.95
C ILE A 15 -11.56 -18.85 -2.79
N ILE A 16 -12.64 -18.44 -2.11
CA ILE A 16 -13.23 -19.21 -1.01
C ILE A 16 -13.66 -20.60 -1.50
N SER A 17 -14.31 -20.67 -2.66
CA SER A 17 -14.78 -21.93 -3.24
C SER A 17 -13.63 -22.89 -3.58
N GLU A 18 -12.50 -22.40 -4.10
CA GLU A 18 -11.33 -23.24 -4.37
C GLU A 18 -10.71 -23.79 -3.08
N TYR A 19 -10.65 -23.01 -2.01
CA TYR A 19 -10.19 -23.50 -0.71
C TYR A 19 -11.14 -24.55 -0.12
N GLN A 20 -12.45 -24.37 -0.28
CA GLN A 20 -13.45 -25.32 0.18
C GLN A 20 -13.34 -26.68 -0.51
N LYS A 21 -12.99 -26.71 -1.82
CA LYS A 21 -12.71 -27.97 -2.54
C LYS A 21 -11.55 -28.76 -1.92
N LEU A 22 -10.65 -28.08 -1.22
CA LEU A 22 -9.52 -28.68 -0.50
C LEU A 22 -9.85 -28.97 0.98
N ASN A 23 -11.12 -28.82 1.41
CA ASN A 23 -11.56 -28.86 2.81
C ASN A 23 -10.83 -27.84 3.71
N LEU A 24 -10.43 -26.70 3.14
CA LEU A 24 -9.81 -25.60 3.87
C LEU A 24 -10.77 -24.43 4.03
N CYS A 25 -10.61 -23.67 5.12
CA CYS A 25 -11.29 -22.40 5.32
C CYS A 25 -10.33 -21.25 5.03
N PHE A 26 -10.67 -20.40 4.05
CA PHE A 26 -9.90 -19.19 3.76
C PHE A 26 -10.49 -17.98 4.51
N ASN A 27 -9.86 -17.61 5.63
CA ASN A 27 -10.26 -16.46 6.43
C ASN A 27 -9.04 -15.57 6.75
N PRO A 28 -8.71 -14.61 5.88
CA PRO A 28 -7.55 -13.75 6.06
C PRO A 28 -7.74 -12.82 7.28
N LYS A 29 -6.71 -12.72 8.12
CA LYS A 29 -6.69 -11.76 9.24
C LYS A 29 -6.40 -10.33 8.79
N THR A 30 -5.67 -10.17 7.69
CA THR A 30 -5.31 -8.87 7.12
C THR A 30 -5.31 -8.98 5.61
N VAL A 31 -5.87 -7.99 4.94
CA VAL A 31 -5.86 -7.88 3.46
C VAL A 31 -5.13 -6.60 3.11
N PHE A 32 -4.10 -6.72 2.26
CA PHE A 32 -3.44 -5.58 1.64
C PHE A 32 -4.01 -5.39 0.25
N ALA A 33 -4.69 -4.27 0.01
CA ALA A 33 -5.37 -3.97 -1.24
C ALA A 33 -4.92 -2.62 -1.80
N ASP A 34 -5.02 -2.44 -3.12
CA ASP A 34 -4.98 -1.09 -3.68
C ASP A 34 -6.07 -0.20 -3.08
N PHE A 35 -6.01 1.10 -3.37
CA PHE A 35 -6.96 2.08 -2.83
C PHE A 35 -8.26 2.16 -3.66
N GLU A 36 -8.53 1.19 -4.55
CA GLU A 36 -9.78 1.19 -5.29
C GLU A 36 -10.95 0.90 -4.33
N LYS A 37 -11.93 1.81 -4.34
CA LYS A 37 -13.13 1.69 -3.51
C LYS A 37 -13.81 0.33 -3.67
N ALA A 38 -13.75 -0.25 -4.88
CA ALA A 38 -14.40 -1.52 -5.15
C ALA A 38 -13.83 -2.70 -4.37
N ILE A 39 -12.50 -2.74 -4.25
CA ILE A 39 -11.82 -3.77 -3.47
C ILE A 39 -12.09 -3.59 -1.98
N HIS A 40 -12.02 -2.35 -1.49
CA HIS A 40 -12.30 -2.06 -0.08
C HIS A 40 -13.72 -2.48 0.36
N VAL A 41 -14.72 -2.19 -0.47
CA VAL A 41 -16.12 -2.58 -0.21
C VAL A 41 -16.26 -4.11 -0.26
N ALA A 42 -15.69 -4.77 -1.26
CA ALA A 42 -15.76 -6.22 -1.39
C ALA A 42 -15.08 -6.95 -0.23
N VAL A 43 -13.89 -6.50 0.23
CA VAL A 43 -13.20 -7.09 1.39
C VAL A 43 -14.06 -7.00 2.64
N ASN A 44 -14.64 -5.82 2.93
CA ASN A 44 -15.49 -5.64 4.10
C ASN A 44 -16.77 -6.49 4.07
N LYS A 45 -17.27 -6.81 2.87
CA LYS A 45 -18.46 -7.66 2.71
C LYS A 45 -18.13 -9.15 2.84
N VAL A 46 -17.02 -9.60 2.26
CA VAL A 46 -16.64 -11.02 2.22
C VAL A 46 -15.93 -11.45 3.51
N TRP A 47 -15.05 -10.61 4.03
CA TRP A 47 -14.28 -10.85 5.25
C TRP A 47 -14.40 -9.67 6.22
N PRO A 48 -15.55 -9.46 6.87
CA PRO A 48 -15.82 -8.29 7.72
C PRO A 48 -14.91 -8.18 8.94
N LEU A 49 -14.26 -9.28 9.34
CA LEU A 49 -13.31 -9.33 10.46
C LEU A 49 -11.86 -9.12 10.02
N ALA A 50 -11.58 -9.06 8.72
CA ALA A 50 -10.24 -8.84 8.22
C ALA A 50 -9.83 -7.37 8.41
N ARG A 51 -8.59 -7.13 8.85
CA ARG A 51 -8.03 -5.79 8.85
C ARG A 51 -7.62 -5.40 7.43
N LEU A 52 -8.30 -4.43 6.85
CA LEU A 52 -7.92 -3.86 5.56
C LEU A 52 -6.75 -2.87 5.72
N ARG A 53 -5.71 -3.02 4.89
CA ARG A 53 -4.56 -2.12 4.81
C ARG A 53 -4.31 -1.73 3.36
N GLY A 54 -3.90 -0.48 3.15
CA GLY A 54 -3.47 -0.03 1.83
C GLY A 54 -2.20 -0.76 1.38
N CYS A 55 -2.14 -1.11 0.10
CA CYS A 55 -1.01 -1.76 -0.52
C CYS A 55 0.06 -0.72 -0.82
N LEU A 56 1.19 -0.81 -0.10
CA LEU A 56 2.32 0.12 -0.23
C LEU A 56 2.92 0.11 -1.64
N PHE A 57 2.75 -0.99 -2.39
CA PHE A 57 3.20 -1.09 -3.78
C PHE A 57 2.49 -0.11 -4.73
N HIS A 58 1.18 0.09 -4.54
CA HIS A 58 0.37 0.98 -5.39
C HIS A 58 0.32 2.43 -4.90
N LEU A 59 0.77 2.70 -3.67
CA LEU A 59 0.90 4.08 -3.17
C LEU A 59 2.00 4.85 -3.91
N ASN A 60 3.05 4.15 -4.33
CA ASN A 60 4.23 4.73 -4.96
C ASN A 60 3.97 5.34 -6.37
N PRO A 61 3.18 4.71 -7.28
CA PRO A 61 2.77 5.31 -8.56
C PRO A 61 1.75 6.47 -8.43
N SER A 62 0.93 6.49 -7.37
CA SER A 62 -0.18 7.44 -7.22
C SER A 62 0.26 8.90 -7.03
N LEU A 63 1.55 9.12 -6.74
CA LEU A 63 2.16 10.45 -6.64
C LEU A 63 2.66 11.00 -7.99
N GLY A 64 2.45 10.27 -9.09
CA GLY A 64 2.96 10.64 -10.41
C GLY A 64 4.49 10.51 -10.52
N LEU A 65 5.11 9.71 -9.64
CA LEU A 65 6.55 9.46 -9.56
C LEU A 65 6.93 8.05 -10.02
N HIS A 66 6.03 7.37 -10.74
CA HIS A 66 6.22 5.98 -11.16
C HIS A 66 7.46 5.82 -12.05
N ASN A 67 7.64 6.74 -13.00
CA ASN A 67 8.79 6.73 -13.89
C ASN A 67 10.07 6.97 -13.06
N GLU A 68 10.09 7.96 -12.17
CA GLU A 68 11.27 8.28 -11.35
C GLU A 68 11.61 7.22 -10.29
N TYR A 69 10.65 6.38 -9.89
CA TYR A 69 10.90 5.21 -9.05
C TYR A 69 11.63 4.10 -9.79
N GLU A 70 11.28 3.88 -11.06
CA GLU A 70 11.83 2.85 -11.94
C GLU A 70 13.14 3.32 -12.59
N ASN A 71 13.25 4.53 -13.16
CA ASN A 71 14.45 5.08 -13.79
C ASN A 71 14.40 6.63 -13.99
N GLU A 72 15.57 7.27 -14.12
CA GLU A 72 15.84 8.70 -14.48
C GLU A 72 16.20 9.67 -13.33
N LYS A 73 15.74 9.49 -12.09
CA LYS A 73 16.19 10.31 -10.94
C LYS A 73 16.51 9.46 -9.71
N PRO A 74 17.78 9.01 -9.54
CA PRO A 74 18.14 8.07 -8.48
C PRO A 74 17.80 8.57 -7.08
N GLU A 75 17.86 9.88 -6.82
CA GLU A 75 17.54 10.45 -5.51
C GLU A 75 16.05 10.39 -5.15
N ILE A 76 15.14 10.61 -6.12
CA ILE A 76 13.70 10.50 -5.88
C ILE A 76 13.32 9.04 -5.65
N GLY A 77 13.80 8.14 -6.51
CA GLY A 77 13.56 6.70 -6.35
C GLY A 77 14.10 6.16 -5.03
N LYS A 78 15.31 6.59 -4.63
CA LYS A 78 15.92 6.21 -3.34
C LYS A 78 15.09 6.73 -2.17
N TYR A 79 14.70 8.01 -2.17
CA TYR A 79 13.86 8.60 -1.12
C TYR A 79 12.52 7.85 -0.99
N SER A 80 11.81 7.63 -2.10
CA SER A 80 10.53 6.91 -2.10
C SER A 80 10.67 5.48 -1.60
N LYS A 81 11.68 4.72 -2.07
CA LYS A 81 11.96 3.35 -1.59
C LYS A 81 12.24 3.32 -0.10
N THR A 82 13.05 4.25 0.41
CA THR A 82 13.34 4.35 1.85
C THR A 82 12.09 4.72 2.65
N PHE A 83 11.29 5.68 2.20
CA PHE A 83 10.05 6.10 2.88
C PHE A 83 9.05 4.94 2.98
N PHE A 84 8.75 4.28 1.85
CA PHE A 84 7.77 3.18 1.82
C PHE A 84 8.29 1.91 2.51
N GLY A 85 9.60 1.81 2.77
CA GLY A 85 10.19 0.77 3.61
C GLY A 85 10.01 0.99 5.11
N LEU A 86 9.79 2.23 5.58
CA LEU A 86 9.67 2.52 7.01
C LEU A 86 8.58 1.69 7.73
N PRO A 87 7.37 1.50 7.17
CA PRO A 87 6.33 0.69 7.83
C PRO A 87 6.64 -0.81 7.93
N ILE A 88 7.70 -1.28 7.27
CA ILE A 88 8.15 -2.69 7.31
C ILE A 88 9.06 -2.93 8.53
N LEU A 89 9.66 -1.86 9.08
CA LEU A 89 10.58 -1.95 10.20
C LEU A 89 9.85 -2.21 11.52
N ASN A 90 10.58 -2.79 12.50
CA ASN A 90 10.06 -2.89 13.86
C ASN A 90 9.94 -1.48 14.48
N PRO A 91 8.97 -1.25 15.38
CA PRO A 91 8.76 0.08 15.97
C PRO A 91 10.02 0.78 16.52
N PRO A 92 10.96 0.08 17.20
CA PRO A 92 12.19 0.71 17.69
C PRO A 92 13.12 1.21 16.58
N ASP A 93 13.11 0.55 15.41
CA ASP A 93 14.01 0.83 14.29
C ASP A 93 13.51 1.99 13.43
N VAL A 94 12.21 2.28 13.47
CA VAL A 94 11.57 3.33 12.65
C VAL A 94 12.19 4.70 12.90
N ASN A 95 12.43 5.08 14.15
CA ASN A 95 12.95 6.41 14.46
C ASN A 95 14.35 6.61 13.87
N ASN A 96 15.25 5.63 14.06
CA ASN A 96 16.61 5.67 13.53
C ASN A 96 16.61 5.68 12.00
N ALA A 97 15.78 4.84 11.37
CA ALA A 97 15.65 4.80 9.92
C ALA A 97 15.08 6.09 9.34
N PHE A 98 14.15 6.74 10.04
CA PHE A 98 13.60 8.03 9.65
C PHE A 98 14.66 9.14 9.75
N THR A 99 15.27 9.33 10.93
CA THR A 99 16.19 10.47 11.16
C THR A 99 17.51 10.32 10.43
N ASN A 100 18.08 9.11 10.39
CA ASN A 100 19.42 8.88 9.86
C ASN A 100 19.40 8.26 8.46
N GLY A 101 18.29 7.65 8.05
CA GLY A 101 18.14 7.03 6.74
C GLY A 101 17.38 7.90 5.74
N LEU A 102 16.19 8.40 6.11
CA LEU A 102 15.27 9.09 5.19
C LEU A 102 15.52 10.60 5.10
N VAL A 103 15.57 11.31 6.24
CA VAL A 103 15.71 12.77 6.26
C VAL A 103 16.94 13.26 5.48
N PRO A 104 18.13 12.63 5.60
CA PRO A 104 19.34 13.11 4.91
C PRO A 104 19.29 12.98 3.39
N ILE A 105 18.40 12.13 2.85
CA ILE A 105 18.29 11.85 1.41
C ILE A 105 17.11 12.59 0.75
N LEU A 106 16.48 13.55 1.43
CA LEU A 106 15.38 14.34 0.88
C LEU A 106 15.84 15.11 -0.38
N PRO A 107 15.30 14.80 -1.58
CA PRO A 107 15.74 15.42 -2.81
C PRO A 107 15.26 16.87 -2.93
N GLN A 108 16.00 17.67 -3.71
CA GLN A 108 15.59 19.03 -4.10
C GLN A 108 14.53 19.00 -5.22
N ASP A 109 13.45 18.26 -5.03
CA ASP A 109 12.29 18.21 -5.93
C ASP A 109 11.06 18.74 -5.18
N TYR A 110 10.40 19.75 -5.75
CA TYR A 110 9.24 20.39 -5.15
C TYR A 110 8.12 19.40 -4.82
N ARG A 111 7.88 18.40 -5.68
CA ARG A 111 6.82 17.40 -5.48
C ARG A 111 7.09 16.54 -4.25
N VAL A 112 8.34 16.13 -4.06
CA VAL A 112 8.77 15.31 -2.91
C VAL A 112 8.73 16.12 -1.62
N LYS A 113 9.10 17.41 -1.66
CA LYS A 113 8.96 18.31 -0.51
C LYS A 113 7.51 18.50 -0.10
N CYS A 114 6.60 18.75 -1.05
CA CYS A 114 5.17 18.86 -0.75
C CYS A 114 4.62 17.57 -0.14
N PHE A 115 5.05 16.41 -0.63
CA PHE A 115 4.70 15.12 -0.05
C PHE A 115 5.21 14.96 1.38
N ALA A 116 6.50 15.25 1.63
CA ALA A 116 7.08 15.17 2.96
C ALA A 116 6.37 16.11 3.95
N ASP A 117 6.09 17.35 3.54
CA ASP A 117 5.35 18.32 4.34
C ASP A 117 3.93 17.85 4.65
N TYR A 118 3.24 17.23 3.69
CA TYR A 118 1.90 16.68 3.91
C TYR A 118 1.91 15.58 4.96
N ILE A 119 2.88 14.67 4.91
CA ILE A 119 3.02 13.56 5.87
C ILE A 119 3.40 14.07 7.27
N LEU A 120 4.22 15.12 7.38
CA LEU A 120 4.62 15.65 8.70
C LEU A 120 3.55 16.52 9.37
N LYS A 121 2.57 17.01 8.60
CA LYS A 121 1.49 17.89 9.10
C LYS A 121 0.20 17.14 9.46
N ASN A 122 0.10 15.84 9.14
CA ASN A 122 -1.07 14.99 9.40
C ASN A 122 -0.65 13.70 10.10
#